data_AF-A0A3P9LMM0-F1
#
_entry.id   AF-A0A3P9LMM0-F1
#
_cell.length_a   1.000
_cell.length_b   1.000
_cell.length_c   1.000
_cell.angle_alpha   90.00
_cell.angle_beta   90.00
_cell.angle_gamma   90.00
#
_symmetry.space_group_name_H-M   'P 1'
#
loop_
_entity.id
_entity.type
_entity.pdbx_description
1 polymer ?
#
loop_
_entity_poly.entity_id
_entity_poly.type
_entity_poly.pdbx_seq_one_letter_code
_entity_poly.pdbx_strand_id
1 'polypeptide(L)' 'MSPRPLEPLAKRLLKGVIALELAGVFGAYALFHKMNNSQESKNRFVPPPVYYQSNEWAGIYGIRERDHQAWSAKQE' A
#
# COMPACT_ATOMS: atom_id res chain seq x y z
N MET A 1 46.81 5.99 4.52
CA MET A 1 45.46 5.67 4.02
C MET A 1 45.25 6.38 2.69
N SER A 2 44.97 5.64 1.61
CA SER A 2 44.53 6.22 0.34
C SER A 2 43.19 6.94 0.56
N PRO A 3 43.05 8.24 0.26
CA PRO A 3 41.77 8.93 0.37
C PRO A 3 40.84 8.32 -0.67
N ARG A 4 39.78 7.62 -0.25
CA ARG A 4 38.77 7.06 -1.16
C ARG A 4 37.86 8.21 -1.63
N PRO A 5 38.07 8.78 -2.82
CA PRO A 5 37.40 10.04 -3.21
C PRO A 5 35.91 9.84 -3.51
N LEU A 6 35.46 8.58 -3.66
CA LEU A 6 34.11 8.21 -4.07
C LEU A 6 33.16 7.89 -2.91
N GLU A 7 33.69 7.70 -1.69
CA GLU A 7 32.87 7.42 -0.49
C GLU A 7 31.77 8.47 -0.21
N PRO A 8 32.01 9.80 -0.33
CA PRO A 8 30.96 10.78 -0.08
C PRO A 8 29.84 10.76 -1.13
N LEU A 9 30.16 10.40 -2.38
CA LEU A 9 29.19 10.30 -3.46
C LEU A 9 28.31 9.05 -3.28
N ALA A 10 28.92 7.90 -3.00
CA ALA A 10 28.20 6.66 -2.72
C ALA A 10 27.23 6.80 -1.54
N LYS A 11 27.64 7.46 -0.45
CA LYS A 11 26.78 7.72 0.71
C LYS A 11 25.57 8.60 0.38
N ARG A 12 25.71 9.57 -0.53
CA ARG A 12 24.60 10.43 -0.97
C ARG A 12 23.60 9.66 -1.82
N LEU A 13 24.07 8.84 -2.76
CA LEU A 13 23.21 8.00 -3.58
C LEU A 13 22.45 6.97 -2.75
N LEU A 14 23.12 6.30 -1.81
CA LEU A 14 22.48 5.34 -0.91
C LEU A 14 21.34 5.98 -0.10
N LYS A 15 21.57 7.18 0.46
CA LYS A 15 20.51 7.93 1.16
C LYS A 15 19.33 8.28 0.24
N GLY A 16 19.61 8.63 -1.01
CA GLY A 16 18.57 8.90 -2.01
C GLY A 16 17.74 7.66 -2.33
N VAL A 17 18.38 6.50 -2.51
CA VAL A 17 17.69 5.23 -2.74
C VAL A 17 16.83 4.84 -1.54
N ILE A 18 17.36 4.94 -0.32
CA ILE A 18 16.60 4.65 0.91
C ILE A 18 15.38 5.59 1.01
N ALA A 19 15.55 6.89 0.74
CA ALA A 19 14.43 7.83 0.77
C ALA A 19 13.37 7.49 -0.28
N LEU A 20 13.78 7.05 -1.47
CA LEU A 20 12.88 6.63 -2.55
C LEU A 20 12.11 5.34 -2.18
N GLU A 21 12.79 4.34 -1.61
CA GLU A 21 12.13 3.11 -1.15
C GLU A 21 11.13 3.40 -0.03
N LEU A 22 11.51 4.22 0.95
CA LEU A 22 10.60 4.64 2.01
C LEU A 22 9.38 5.36 1.43
N ALA A 23 9.58 6.31 0.50
CA ALA A 23 8.46 6.99 -0.15
C ALA A 23 7.54 6.02 -0.90
N GLY A 24 8.09 5.00 -1.56
CA GLY A 24 7.33 3.94 -2.23
C GLY A 24 6.48 3.12 -1.26
N VAL A 25 7.09 2.66 -0.15
CA VAL A 25 6.41 1.88 0.90
C VAL A 25 5.31 2.71 1.57
N PHE A 26 5.60 3.98 1.91
CA PHE A 26 4.61 4.90 2.46
C PHE A 26 3.46 5.17 1.48
N GLY A 27 3.75 5.30 0.18
CA GLY A 27 2.74 5.45 -0.86
C GLY A 27 1.82 4.24 -0.96
N ALA A 28 2.39 3.03 -1.00
CA ALA A 28 1.62 1.78 -1.02
C ALA A 28 0.77 1.62 0.25
N TYR A 29 1.33 1.94 1.42
CA TYR A 29 0.61 1.90 2.70
C TYR A 29 -0.54 2.92 2.75
N ALA A 30 -0.31 4.16 2.29
CA ALA A 30 -1.35 5.18 2.23
C ALA A 30 -2.49 4.78 1.29
N LEU A 31 -2.16 4.16 0.14
CA LEU A 31 -3.16 3.63 -0.79
C LEU A 31 -3.98 2.50 -0.16
N PHE A 32 -3.32 1.53 0.48
CA PHE A 32 -3.98 0.45 1.21
C PHE A 32 -4.92 0.98 2.29
N HIS A 33 -4.43 1.94 3.09
CA HIS A 33 -5.22 2.56 4.14
C HIS A 33 -6.43 3.33 3.58
N LYS A 34 -6.26 4.03 2.45
CA LYS A 34 -7.35 4.73 1.78
C LYS A 34 -8.42 3.77 1.24
N MET A 35 -8.01 2.65 0.65
CA MET A 35 -8.94 1.61 0.18
C MET A 35 -9.71 0.97 1.35
N ASN A 36 -9.07 0.78 2.49
CA ASN A 36 -9.69 0.12 3.64
C ASN A 36 -10.64 1.04 4.42
N ASN A 37 -10.30 2.34 4.58
CA ASN A 37 -11.08 3.28 5.40
C ASN A 37 -12.10 4.14 4.64
N SER A 38 -11.92 4.39 3.34
CA SER A 38 -12.80 5.31 2.62
C SER A 38 -13.96 4.56 1.94
N GLN A 39 -15.18 4.81 2.40
CA GLN A 39 -16.41 4.31 1.77
C GLN A 39 -16.55 4.81 0.31
N GLU A 40 -16.05 6.02 0.03
CA GLU A 40 -15.96 6.60 -1.32
C GLU A 40 -15.03 5.78 -2.25
N SER A 41 -13.92 5.26 -1.71
CA SER A 41 -13.00 4.42 -2.49
C SER A 41 -13.61 3.06 -2.81
N LYS A 42 -14.33 2.46 -1.87
CA LYS A 42 -15.07 1.20 -2.09
C LYS A 42 -16.19 1.37 -3.12
N ASN A 43 -16.75 2.57 -3.22
CA ASN A 43 -17.79 2.88 -4.18
C ASN A 43 -17.25 3.15 -5.59
N ARG A 44 -16.03 3.68 -5.71
CA ARG A 44 -15.42 4.03 -7.00
C ARG A 44 -14.53 2.93 -7.58
N PHE A 45 -13.98 2.06 -6.74
CA PHE A 45 -13.02 1.04 -7.16
C PHE A 45 -13.39 -0.31 -6.54
N VAL A 46 -13.63 -1.30 -7.39
CA VAL A 46 -13.81 -2.70 -6.98
C VAL A 46 -12.41 -3.29 -6.76
N PRO A 47 -12.03 -3.69 -5.54
CA PRO A 47 -10.73 -4.29 -5.29
C PRO A 47 -10.56 -5.59 -6.09
N PRO A 48 -9.39 -5.84 -6.70
CA PRO A 48 -9.15 -7.08 -7.43
C PRO A 48 -9.18 -8.30 -6.50
N PRO A 49 -9.50 -9.51 -6.99
CA PRO A 49 -9.58 -10.73 -6.16
C PRO A 49 -8.33 -11.00 -5.31
N VAL A 50 -7.15 -10.64 -5.84
CA VAL A 50 -5.84 -10.77 -5.19
C VAL A 50 -5.76 -9.95 -3.90
N TYR A 51 -6.48 -8.82 -3.81
CA TYR A 51 -6.52 -7.99 -2.60
C TYR A 51 -7.16 -8.75 -1.43
N TYR A 52 -8.30 -9.40 -1.67
CA TYR A 52 -8.97 -10.20 -0.64
C TYR A 52 -8.13 -11.42 -0.24
N GLN A 53 -7.56 -12.13 -1.21
CA GLN A 53 -6.71 -13.30 -0.94
C GLN A 53 -5.47 -12.93 -0.12
N SER A 54 -4.82 -11.82 -0.45
CA SER A 54 -3.65 -11.33 0.29
C SER A 54 -4.01 -10.96 1.74
N ASN A 55 -5.17 -10.34 1.95
CA ASN A 55 -5.64 -10.01 3.29
C ASN A 55 -6.04 -11.25 4.10
N GLU A 56 -6.65 -12.26 3.47
CA GLU A 56 -6.95 -13.55 4.11
C GLU A 56 -5.67 -14.29 4.53
N TRP A 57 -4.60 -14.24 3.72
CA TRP A 57 -3.29 -14.77 4.10
C TRP A 57 -2.62 -13.99 5.24
N ALA A 58 -2.88 -12.70 5.33
CA ALA A 58 -2.46 -11.86 6.46
C ALA A 58 -3.34 -12.05 7.71
N GLY A 59 -4.33 -12.95 7.68
CA GLY A 59 -5.23 -13.24 8.79
C GLY A 59 -6.39 -12.26 8.96
N ILE A 60 -6.60 -11.35 7.99
CA ILE A 60 -7.70 -10.37 8.02
C ILE A 60 -8.85 -10.89 7.17
N TYR A 61 -9.80 -11.56 7.83
CA TYR A 61 -10.98 -12.15 7.20
C TYR A 61 -12.19 -11.20 7.18
N GLY A 62 -13.18 -11.52 6.34
CA GLY A 62 -14.48 -10.83 6.34
C GLY A 62 -14.48 -9.44 5.68
N ILE A 63 -13.40 -9.04 5.00
CA ILE A 63 -13.39 -7.80 4.19
C ILE A 63 -14.29 -7.96 2.97
N ARG A 64 -14.19 -9.09 2.25
CA ARG A 64 -15.02 -9.39 1.07
C ARG A 64 -16.51 -9.32 1.40
N GLU A 65 -16.92 -10.00 2.49
CA GLU A 65 -18.32 -10.06 2.91
C GLU A 65 -18.87 -8.68 3.30
N ARG A 66 -18.09 -7.89 4.05
CA ARG A 66 -18.47 -6.52 4.43
C ARG A 66 -18.60 -5.59 3.21
N ASP A 67 -17.71 -5.73 2.24
CA ASP A 67 -17.76 -4.92 1.02
C ASP A 67 -18.98 -5.31 0.16
N HIS A 68 -19.31 -6.61 0.06
CA HIS A 68 -20.54 -7.06 -0.61
C HIS A 68 -21.80 -6.52 0.07
N GLN A 69 -21.91 -6.61 1.39
CA GLN A 69 -23.06 -6.07 2.13
C GLN A 69 -23.22 -4.56 1.93
N ALA A 70 -22.11 -3.82 1.95
CA ALA A 70 -22.12 -2.37 1.73
C ALA A 70 -22.56 -1.98 0.30
N TRP A 71 -22.29 -2.82 -0.71
CA TRP A 71 -22.74 -2.60 -2.08
C TRP A 71 -24.20 -3.04 -2.29
N SER A 72 -24.62 -4.16 -1.71
CA SER A 72 -26.01 -4.64 -1.79
C SER A 72 -26.98 -3.69 -1.08
N ALA A 73 -26.62 -3.18 0.10
CA ALA A 73 -27.44 -2.22 0.85
C ALA A 73 -27.60 -0.84 0.17
N LYS A 74 -26.86 -0.57 -0.91
CA LYS A 74 -27.00 0.66 -1.71
C LYS A 74 -27.95 0.51 -2.90
N GLN A 75 -28.38 -0.71 -3.23
CA GLN A 75 -29.30 -0.96 -4.36
C GLN A 75 -30.77 -1.06 -3.94
N GLU A 76 -31.06 -1.02 -2.63
CA GLU A 76 -32.41 -0.82 -2.07
C GLU A 76 -32.68 0.67 -1.82
#